data_AF-A0AAN6MLW7-F1
#
_entry.id   AF-A0AAN6MLW7-F1
#
_cell.length_a   1.000
_cell.length_b   1.000
_cell.length_c   1.000
_cell.angle_alpha   90.00
_cell.angle_beta   90.00
_cell.angle_gamma   90.00
#
_symmetry.space_group_name_H-M   'P 1'
#
loop_
_entity.id
_entity.type
_entity.pdbx_description
1 polymer ?
#
loop_
_entity_poly.entity_id
_entity_poly.type
_entity_poly.pdbx_seq_one_letter_code
_entity_poly.pdbx_strand_id
1 'polypeptide(L)'
;MASGLDDVKEALKVISLGQSKLLSAVETVSQRVAELEKTQEEDRRKAGSSGSDAVQRVLTPLAGGVTPAPSAVLPAEAGTQAAPVAPASPEQKSSFPSRVVLTTYPKQIGITPLPLEWGAADPVVRGPVTVSRAPSTIGKRNAIGAHGGSYSIYYALALASRELSADHKPDFTNTEPAVNIGPFPQWGDEKKIVAMDPWGHMVPWLFKDTIEKDNVDLRPTIAITKAHMKLPELEESVKSGRLVPDGKVCLNKFGELAVTKFAVEPVWYLPGVAERFGIDEGTLRRSLFEHTGGMYPELITRSDIKVFLPPIGGLTVYCFGDPANMSDPSKKLALRIHDECNGSDVFCSDICTCRPYLIFGIEEAVKEAQNGGSGVVIYFRKEGRALGEVTKVGLSTLPPRPAAVSDAHANTQYLVYNARKRGEDRASDYFKRTENIAGVKDMRFQALMPDILHWLGITKIDRMLSMSNMKHDAIVGQGIPIHERVELPESWIPADSRVEIDAKINAGYFTTGHRMTEDELKSVQGRIWDE
;
A
#
# COMPACT_ATOMS: atom_id res chain seq x y z
N MET A 1 -36.03 50.24 -3.69
CA MET A 1 -35.30 49.44 -4.69
C MET A 1 -34.23 50.30 -5.38
N ALA A 2 -33.05 50.48 -4.78
CA ALA A 2 -31.89 51.12 -5.44
C ALA A 2 -30.53 50.95 -4.70
N SER A 3 -30.33 49.99 -3.78
CA SER A 3 -29.06 49.91 -3.02
C SER A 3 -28.13 48.75 -3.42
N GLY A 4 -28.63 47.64 -3.96
CA GLY A 4 -27.79 46.45 -4.19
C GLY A 4 -26.82 46.51 -5.37
N LEU A 5 -27.06 47.37 -6.37
CA LEU A 5 -26.24 47.39 -7.59
C LEU A 5 -24.98 48.27 -7.44
N ASP A 6 -25.05 49.33 -6.63
CA ASP A 6 -23.93 50.23 -6.41
C ASP A 6 -22.90 49.63 -5.43
N ASP A 7 -23.37 48.86 -4.43
CA ASP A 7 -22.49 48.09 -3.54
C ASP A 7 -21.68 47.02 -4.30
N VAL A 8 -22.29 46.38 -5.30
CA VAL A 8 -21.62 45.38 -6.15
C VAL A 8 -20.58 46.05 -7.07
N LYS A 9 -20.87 47.24 -7.60
CA LYS A 9 -19.90 48.01 -8.41
C LYS A 9 -18.71 48.48 -7.58
N GLU A 10 -18.94 48.88 -6.34
CA GLU A 10 -17.88 49.31 -5.45
C GLU A 10 -16.99 48.12 -5.04
N ALA A 11 -17.58 46.96 -4.73
CA ALA A 11 -16.83 45.74 -4.49
C ALA A 11 -15.97 45.31 -5.69
N LEU A 12 -16.51 45.41 -6.92
CA LEU A 12 -15.76 45.12 -8.14
C LEU A 12 -14.61 46.09 -8.40
N LYS A 13 -14.79 47.39 -8.08
CA LYS A 13 -13.69 48.37 -8.14
C LYS A 13 -12.57 48.04 -7.16
N VAL A 14 -12.92 47.67 -5.92
CA VAL A 14 -11.93 47.30 -4.90
C VAL A 14 -11.14 46.05 -5.33
N ILE A 15 -11.82 45.05 -5.89
CA ILE A 15 -11.18 43.84 -6.40
C ILE A 15 -10.25 44.15 -7.57
N SER A 16 -10.71 44.97 -8.53
CA SER A 16 -9.89 45.39 -9.68
C SER A 16 -8.64 46.17 -9.23
N LEU A 17 -8.78 47.06 -8.25
CA LEU A 17 -7.65 47.81 -7.69
C LEU A 17 -6.67 46.89 -6.95
N GLY A 18 -7.17 45.87 -6.24
CA GLY A 18 -6.38 44.84 -5.59
C GLY A 18 -5.58 44.00 -6.58
N GLN A 19 -6.19 43.60 -7.71
CA GLN A 19 -5.53 42.86 -8.77
C GLN A 19 -4.40 43.66 -9.43
N SER A 20 -4.61 44.96 -9.70
CA SER A 20 -3.57 45.84 -10.25
C SER A 20 -2.39 46.03 -9.30
N LYS A 21 -2.64 46.15 -7.99
CA LYS A 21 -1.56 46.20 -6.98
C LYS A 21 -0.80 44.88 -6.89
N LEU A 22 -1.49 43.75 -6.99
CA LEU A 22 -0.86 42.43 -6.96
C LEU A 22 0.03 42.22 -8.19
N LEU A 23 -0.43 42.61 -9.37
CA LEU A 23 0.35 42.55 -10.62
C LEU A 23 1.63 43.39 -10.52
N SER A 24 1.54 44.63 -10.03
CA SER A 24 2.71 45.49 -9.83
C SER A 24 3.70 44.91 -8.80
N ALA A 25 3.20 44.28 -7.73
CA ALA A 25 4.06 43.60 -6.75
C ALA A 25 4.77 42.39 -7.37
N VAL A 26 4.07 41.58 -8.16
CA VAL A 26 4.63 40.41 -8.85
C VAL A 26 5.67 40.82 -9.89
N GLU A 27 5.45 41.90 -10.63
CA GLU A 27 6.43 42.46 -11.56
C GLU A 27 7.68 42.94 -10.82
N THR A 28 7.52 43.60 -9.68
CA THR A 28 8.65 44.06 -8.84
C THR A 28 9.47 42.89 -8.30
N VAL A 29 8.81 41.81 -7.85
CA VAL A 29 9.50 40.59 -7.41
C VAL A 29 10.22 39.92 -8.58
N SER A 30 9.59 39.84 -9.75
CA SER A 30 10.20 39.22 -10.94
C SER A 30 11.44 39.99 -11.40
N GLN A 31 11.42 41.33 -11.33
CA GLN A 31 12.60 42.15 -11.62
C GLN A 31 13.73 41.91 -10.62
N ARG A 32 13.43 41.81 -9.32
CA ARG A 32 14.44 41.51 -8.29
C ARG A 32 15.05 40.12 -8.45
N VAL A 33 14.25 39.13 -8.86
CA VAL A 33 14.74 37.77 -9.15
C VAL A 33 15.68 37.80 -10.36
N ALA A 34 15.30 38.52 -11.43
CA ALA A 34 16.17 38.68 -12.60
C ALA A 34 17.49 39.40 -12.29
N GLU A 35 17.47 40.41 -11.41
CA GLU A 35 18.69 41.08 -10.94
C GLU A 35 19.58 40.15 -10.10
N LEU A 36 18.99 39.32 -9.24
CA LEU A 36 19.72 38.34 -8.43
C LEU A 36 20.34 37.23 -9.30
N GLU A 37 19.63 36.75 -10.31
CA GLU A 37 20.15 35.77 -11.28
C GLU A 37 21.33 36.36 -12.06
N LYS A 38 21.21 37.62 -12.50
CA LYS A 38 22.29 38.32 -13.19
C LYS A 38 23.52 38.53 -12.31
N THR A 39 23.31 38.82 -11.03
CA THR A 39 24.39 38.96 -10.03
C THR A 39 25.07 37.62 -9.76
N GLN A 40 24.31 36.52 -9.67
CA GLN A 40 24.87 35.17 -9.54
C GLN A 40 25.64 34.71 -10.78
N GLU A 41 25.17 35.08 -11.98
CA GLU A 41 25.84 34.78 -13.24
C GLU A 41 27.17 35.56 -13.37
N GLU A 42 27.20 36.82 -12.92
CA GLU A 42 28.41 37.65 -12.86
C GLU A 42 29.41 37.16 -11.80
N ASP A 43 28.95 36.70 -10.63
CA ASP A 43 29.79 36.09 -9.60
C ASP A 43 30.37 34.74 -10.05
N ARG A 44 29.61 33.93 -10.80
CA ARG A 44 30.10 32.70 -11.44
C ARG A 44 31.14 32.98 -12.53
N ARG A 45 30.98 34.06 -13.30
CA ARG A 45 31.96 34.47 -14.32
C ARG A 45 33.25 35.01 -13.69
N LYS A 46 33.18 35.75 -12.58
CA LYS A 46 34.36 36.23 -11.84
C LYS A 46 35.12 35.10 -11.13
N ALA A 47 34.42 34.06 -10.65
CA ALA A 47 35.05 32.88 -10.06
C ALA A 47 35.74 31.96 -11.09
N GLY A 48 35.43 32.10 -12.39
CA GLY A 48 36.01 31.31 -13.48
C GLY A 48 37.32 31.83 -14.06
N SER A 49 37.83 33.01 -13.65
CA SER A 49 39.09 33.55 -14.17
C SER A 49 39.94 34.22 -13.07
N SER A 50 40.62 33.43 -12.24
CA SER A 50 41.97 33.73 -11.71
C SER A 50 42.37 32.70 -10.66
N GLY A 51 43.45 31.96 -10.95
CA GLY A 51 44.22 31.27 -9.94
C GLY A 51 45.19 32.24 -9.24
N SER A 52 45.52 31.88 -7.99
CA SER A 52 46.61 32.39 -7.14
C SER A 52 46.74 33.90 -6.93
N ASP A 53 46.31 34.40 -5.77
CA ASP A 53 47.22 34.83 -4.69
C ASP A 53 46.45 35.51 -3.55
N ALA A 54 46.99 35.38 -2.34
CA ALA A 54 46.47 35.95 -1.11
C ALA A 54 46.56 37.49 -1.10
N VAL A 55 45.62 38.16 -0.39
CA VAL A 55 45.86 39.21 0.63
C VAL A 55 44.58 40.03 0.96
N GLN A 56 44.29 40.10 2.27
CA GLN A 56 43.54 41.08 3.08
C GLN A 56 42.14 41.62 2.67
N ARG A 57 41.12 41.17 3.41
CA ARG A 57 39.92 41.97 3.71
C ARG A 57 40.20 42.95 4.84
N VAL A 58 39.97 44.23 4.58
CA VAL A 58 39.77 45.27 5.60
C VAL A 58 38.30 45.23 6.04
N LEU A 59 38.07 45.20 7.35
CA LEU A 59 36.76 45.39 7.98
C LEU A 59 36.65 46.82 8.53
N THR A 60 35.46 47.40 8.43
CA THR A 60 35.02 48.51 9.28
C THR A 60 33.60 48.23 9.81
N PRO A 61 33.34 48.35 11.13
CA PRO A 61 32.05 48.04 11.78
C PRO A 61 31.34 49.29 12.36
N LEU A 62 30.05 49.19 12.72
CA LEU A 62 29.28 49.95 13.75
C LEU A 62 27.75 49.72 13.53
N ALA A 63 26.83 49.58 14.50
CA ALA A 63 26.83 49.84 15.95
C ALA A 63 25.59 49.22 16.67
N GLY A 64 25.71 49.04 18.00
CA GLY A 64 24.63 49.11 19.02
C GLY A 64 24.33 47.79 19.77
N GLY A 65 24.48 47.65 21.09
CA GLY A 65 24.96 48.53 22.15
C GLY A 65 24.85 47.89 23.55
N VAL A 66 25.49 48.57 24.52
CA VAL A 66 25.31 48.57 26.00
C VAL A 66 26.17 47.61 26.88
N THR A 67 27.13 48.26 27.54
CA THR A 67 28.09 47.98 28.65
C THR A 67 27.41 47.85 30.06
N PRO A 68 28.08 47.79 31.27
CA PRO A 68 29.51 47.94 31.65
C PRO A 68 30.09 46.96 32.76
N ALA A 69 31.38 46.58 32.71
CA ALA A 69 32.56 47.02 33.54
C ALA A 69 32.86 46.19 34.84
N PRO A 70 34.08 46.25 35.47
CA PRO A 70 35.32 46.94 35.11
C PRO A 70 36.64 46.11 35.10
N SER A 71 37.66 46.78 34.56
CA SER A 71 39.11 46.57 34.44
C SER A 71 39.91 45.81 35.52
N ALA A 72 41.02 45.17 35.08
CA ALA A 72 42.39 45.53 35.52
C ALA A 72 43.52 44.74 34.80
N VAL A 73 44.35 45.50 34.06
CA VAL A 73 45.84 45.47 33.99
C VAL A 73 46.58 44.40 33.14
N LEU A 74 47.46 44.94 32.28
CA LEU A 74 48.51 44.38 31.39
C LEU A 74 49.66 43.65 32.18
N PRO A 75 50.70 42.99 31.58
CA PRO A 75 51.16 43.08 30.19
C PRO A 75 51.62 41.78 29.49
N ALA A 76 51.89 42.01 28.20
CA ALA A 76 52.37 41.23 27.08
C ALA A 76 53.52 40.21 27.27
N GLU A 77 53.41 39.20 26.39
CA GLU A 77 54.45 38.36 25.75
C GLU A 77 55.06 37.18 26.52
N ALA A 78 54.56 35.97 26.22
CA ALA A 78 55.34 34.91 25.55
C ALA A 78 54.50 33.63 25.37
N GLY A 79 54.59 32.99 24.20
CA GLY A 79 54.38 31.54 24.09
C GLY A 79 53.05 31.08 23.48
N THR A 80 53.05 31.00 22.15
CA THR A 80 52.48 29.93 21.32
C THR A 80 51.70 28.82 22.04
N GLN A 81 50.35 28.87 22.04
CA GLN A 81 49.50 27.69 21.85
C GLN A 81 48.19 28.12 21.17
N ALA A 82 47.99 27.68 19.92
CA ALA A 82 46.70 27.76 19.26
C ALA A 82 45.73 26.76 19.91
N ALA A 83 44.57 27.23 20.37
CA ALA A 83 43.46 26.37 20.73
C ALA A 83 42.91 25.65 19.47
N PRO A 84 42.47 24.38 19.57
CA PRO A 84 42.06 23.61 18.42
C PRO A 84 40.77 24.18 17.81
N VAL A 85 40.82 24.38 16.49
CA VAL A 85 39.68 24.76 15.66
C VAL A 85 38.67 23.61 15.69
N ALA A 86 37.44 23.89 16.11
CA ALA A 86 36.32 22.97 15.98
C ALA A 86 36.15 22.56 14.51
N PRO A 87 35.94 21.26 14.20
CA PRO A 87 35.89 20.82 12.82
C PRO A 87 34.67 21.40 12.11
N ALA A 88 34.90 21.95 10.93
CA ALA A 88 33.86 22.34 9.98
C ALA A 88 32.94 21.14 9.70
N SER A 89 31.63 21.40 9.63
CA SER A 89 30.63 20.44 9.22
C SER A 89 31.04 19.78 7.89
N PRO A 90 31.06 18.44 7.79
CA PRO A 90 31.54 17.77 6.59
C PRO A 90 30.61 18.07 5.42
N GLU A 91 31.20 18.57 4.31
CA GLU A 91 30.52 18.67 3.03
C GLU A 91 29.92 17.30 2.64
N GLN A 92 28.60 17.27 2.50
CA GLN A 92 27.82 16.07 2.19
C GLN A 92 28.09 15.60 0.75
N LYS A 93 29.18 14.86 0.49
CA LYS A 93 29.38 14.17 -0.80
C LYS A 93 28.21 13.23 -1.09
N SER A 94 27.56 13.35 -2.26
CA SER A 94 26.39 12.54 -2.63
C SER A 94 26.74 11.06 -2.73
N SER A 95 25.92 10.18 -2.15
CA SER A 95 26.07 8.72 -2.24
C SER A 95 25.66 8.13 -3.60
N PHE A 96 25.00 8.92 -4.45
CA PHE A 96 24.53 8.49 -5.76
C PHE A 96 25.57 8.74 -6.86
N PRO A 97 25.69 7.85 -7.86
CA PRO A 97 26.55 8.06 -9.01
C PRO A 97 26.05 9.26 -9.85
N SER A 98 26.97 9.98 -10.49
CA SER A 98 26.64 11.13 -11.34
C SER A 98 25.82 10.76 -12.59
N ARG A 99 25.90 9.49 -13.04
CA ARG A 99 25.15 8.95 -14.17
C ARG A 99 23.99 8.09 -13.69
N VAL A 100 22.77 8.47 -14.07
CA VAL A 100 21.56 7.69 -13.82
C VAL A 100 21.26 6.80 -15.01
N VAL A 101 21.16 5.49 -14.77
CA VAL A 101 20.69 4.53 -15.77
C VAL A 101 19.16 4.41 -15.63
N LEU A 102 18.45 4.92 -16.63
CA LEU A 102 16.98 4.90 -16.65
C LEU A 102 16.45 3.49 -16.90
N THR A 103 16.99 2.82 -17.92
CA THR A 103 16.63 1.45 -18.30
C THR A 103 17.84 0.69 -18.83
N THR A 104 17.71 -0.63 -18.89
CA THR A 104 18.69 -1.56 -19.47
C THR A 104 18.01 -2.33 -20.60
N TYR A 105 18.75 -2.82 -21.60
CA TYR A 105 18.18 -3.66 -22.66
C TYR A 105 19.03 -4.93 -22.85
N PRO A 106 18.44 -6.09 -23.15
CA PRO A 106 19.17 -7.36 -23.23
C PRO A 106 20.32 -7.37 -24.25
N LYS A 107 20.25 -6.53 -25.29
CA LYS A 107 21.27 -6.45 -26.36
C LYS A 107 22.44 -5.50 -26.02
N GLN A 108 22.42 -4.85 -24.85
CA GLN A 108 23.50 -3.97 -24.41
C GLN A 108 24.64 -4.77 -23.79
N ILE A 109 25.88 -4.33 -24.06
CA ILE A 109 27.08 -4.93 -23.49
C ILE A 109 27.05 -4.81 -21.97
N GLY A 110 27.27 -5.92 -21.26
CA GLY A 110 27.26 -5.97 -19.79
C GLY A 110 25.88 -6.11 -19.16
N ILE A 111 24.82 -6.25 -19.96
CA ILE A 111 23.47 -6.55 -19.47
C ILE A 111 23.22 -8.05 -19.68
N THR A 112 23.06 -8.79 -18.58
CA THR A 112 22.80 -10.23 -18.60
C THR A 112 21.81 -10.56 -17.48
N PRO A 113 20.50 -10.39 -17.73
CA PRO A 113 19.46 -10.69 -16.77
C PRO A 113 19.55 -12.13 -16.26
N LEU A 114 19.22 -12.35 -14.99
CA LEU A 114 19.06 -13.70 -14.45
C LEU A 114 17.88 -14.39 -15.14
N PRO A 115 18.02 -15.68 -15.53
CA PRO A 115 16.94 -16.41 -16.18
C PRO A 115 15.72 -16.52 -15.26
N LEU A 116 14.53 -16.48 -15.85
CA LEU A 116 13.25 -16.48 -15.14
C LEU A 116 12.18 -17.17 -16.00
N GLU A 117 11.81 -18.39 -15.64
CA GLU A 117 10.79 -19.18 -16.34
C GLU A 117 9.55 -19.34 -15.44
N TRP A 118 8.60 -18.40 -15.53
CA TRP A 118 7.39 -18.45 -14.70
C TRP A 118 6.62 -19.76 -14.89
N GLY A 119 6.13 -20.34 -13.79
CA GLY A 119 5.43 -21.62 -13.80
C GLY A 119 6.33 -22.86 -13.77
N ALA A 120 7.66 -22.74 -13.81
CA ALA A 120 8.50 -23.93 -13.60
C ALA A 120 8.38 -24.46 -12.15
N ALA A 121 8.18 -25.77 -12.03
CA ALA A 121 8.03 -26.45 -10.73
C ALA A 121 9.35 -26.61 -9.97
N ASP A 122 10.49 -26.64 -10.66
CA ASP A 122 11.81 -26.64 -10.03
C ASP A 122 12.25 -25.20 -9.76
N PRO A 123 12.56 -24.81 -8.51
CA PRO A 123 12.99 -23.45 -8.18
C PRO A 123 14.24 -23.00 -8.95
N VAL A 124 15.17 -23.90 -9.27
CA VAL A 124 16.41 -23.57 -9.97
C VAL A 124 16.12 -23.21 -11.43
N VAL A 125 15.25 -23.97 -12.09
CA VAL A 125 14.78 -23.68 -13.46
C VAL A 125 13.91 -22.43 -13.47
N ARG A 126 13.03 -22.29 -12.47
CA ARG A 126 12.16 -21.13 -12.29
C ARG A 126 12.97 -19.83 -12.16
N GLY A 127 14.07 -19.86 -11.41
CA GLY A 127 14.97 -18.73 -11.19
C GLY A 127 14.39 -17.65 -10.25
N PRO A 128 15.24 -16.81 -9.65
CA PRO A 128 14.82 -15.82 -8.67
C PRO A 128 14.26 -14.55 -9.29
N VAL A 129 13.30 -13.93 -8.61
CA VAL A 129 12.77 -12.60 -8.98
C VAL A 129 13.72 -11.51 -8.50
N THR A 130 14.26 -10.72 -9.41
CA THR A 130 15.30 -9.71 -9.13
C THR A 130 14.90 -8.34 -9.65
N VAL A 131 14.81 -7.36 -8.74
CA VAL A 131 14.47 -5.95 -9.05
C VAL A 131 15.55 -4.93 -8.68
N SER A 132 16.67 -5.38 -8.11
CA SER A 132 17.72 -4.47 -7.61
C SER A 132 18.25 -3.51 -8.68
N ARG A 133 18.42 -2.24 -8.30
CA ARG A 133 18.85 -1.14 -9.19
C ARG A 133 20.23 -0.58 -8.84
N ALA A 134 21.00 -1.26 -7.98
CA ALA A 134 22.36 -0.82 -7.69
C ALA A 134 23.21 -0.86 -8.98
N PRO A 135 24.25 -0.02 -9.11
CA PRO A 135 25.08 0.03 -10.31
C PRO A 135 25.66 -1.34 -10.72
N SER A 136 25.96 -2.20 -9.75
CA SER A 136 26.47 -3.56 -9.98
C SER A 136 25.38 -4.57 -10.37
N THR A 137 24.11 -4.34 -9.99
CA THR A 137 23.03 -5.34 -10.11
C THR A 137 22.00 -4.99 -11.19
N ILE A 138 21.94 -3.75 -11.66
CA ILE A 138 20.93 -3.28 -12.62
C ILE A 138 20.95 -4.04 -13.95
N GLY A 139 22.10 -4.61 -14.34
CA GLY A 139 22.25 -5.44 -15.52
C GLY A 139 21.73 -6.88 -15.37
N LYS A 140 21.47 -7.33 -14.14
CA LYS A 140 21.05 -8.70 -13.80
C LYS A 140 19.55 -8.85 -13.52
N ARG A 141 18.81 -7.74 -13.41
CA ARG A 141 17.38 -7.74 -13.08
C ARG A 141 16.51 -8.38 -14.17
N ASN A 142 15.44 -9.04 -13.74
CA ASN A 142 14.47 -9.72 -14.59
C ASN A 142 13.02 -9.36 -14.25
N ALA A 143 12.80 -8.40 -13.34
CA ALA A 143 11.51 -7.88 -12.95
C ALA A 143 11.51 -6.34 -12.87
N ILE A 144 10.32 -5.74 -13.05
CA ILE A 144 10.06 -4.31 -12.91
C ILE A 144 9.60 -4.03 -11.47
N GLY A 145 9.93 -2.87 -10.91
CA GLY A 145 9.44 -2.44 -9.59
C GLY A 145 10.52 -2.46 -8.52
N ALA A 146 10.11 -2.70 -7.27
CA ALA A 146 10.99 -2.74 -6.10
C ALA A 146 10.42 -3.70 -5.04
N HIS A 147 11.30 -4.25 -4.18
CA HIS A 147 10.89 -4.98 -2.99
C HIS A 147 10.28 -4.03 -1.94
N GLY A 148 9.46 -4.56 -1.03
CA GLY A 148 8.84 -3.77 0.04
C GLY A 148 7.40 -3.33 -0.28
N GLY A 149 6.87 -3.65 -1.46
CA GLY A 149 5.55 -3.21 -1.92
C GLY A 149 5.35 -1.69 -1.73
N SER A 150 4.27 -1.30 -1.06
CA SER A 150 3.98 0.11 -0.73
C SER A 150 5.05 0.80 0.12
N TYR A 151 5.94 0.06 0.79
CA TYR A 151 7.00 0.62 1.64
C TYR A 151 8.31 0.93 0.89
N SER A 152 8.41 0.58 -0.39
CA SER A 152 9.62 0.83 -1.19
C SER A 152 9.99 2.31 -1.25
N ILE A 153 9.00 3.21 -1.15
CA ILE A 153 9.22 4.66 -1.11
C ILE A 153 9.92 5.10 0.17
N TYR A 154 9.56 4.53 1.33
CA TYR A 154 10.24 4.81 2.59
C TYR A 154 11.66 4.28 2.59
N TYR A 155 11.89 3.11 1.98
CA TYR A 155 13.24 2.59 1.76
C TYR A 155 14.10 3.56 0.93
N ALA A 156 13.53 4.13 -0.14
CA ALA A 156 14.21 5.15 -0.95
C ALA A 156 14.51 6.43 -0.16
N LEU A 157 13.60 6.87 0.71
CA LEU A 157 13.82 8.01 1.60
C LEU A 157 14.94 7.74 2.61
N ALA A 158 14.98 6.54 3.21
CA ALA A 158 16.04 6.15 4.16
C ALA A 158 17.44 6.14 3.52
N LEU A 159 17.53 5.72 2.25
CA LEU A 159 18.76 5.83 1.47
C LEU A 159 19.15 7.29 1.18
N ALA A 160 18.17 8.13 0.86
CA ALA A 160 18.39 9.55 0.59
C ALA A 160 18.80 10.33 1.85
N SER A 161 18.20 10.02 3.00
CA SER A 161 18.56 10.58 4.31
C SER A 161 19.85 10.01 4.89
N ARG A 162 20.43 8.98 4.25
CA ARG A 162 21.63 8.23 4.69
C ARG A 162 21.46 7.50 6.02
N GLU A 163 20.22 7.26 6.43
CA GLU A 163 19.92 6.32 7.53
C GLU A 163 20.20 4.88 7.13
N LEU A 164 20.15 4.59 5.83
CA LEU A 164 20.56 3.32 5.24
C LEU A 164 21.68 3.52 4.22
N SER A 165 22.66 2.61 4.21
CA SER A 165 23.73 2.62 3.21
C SER A 165 23.29 1.99 1.89
N ALA A 166 23.75 2.53 0.76
CA ALA A 166 23.40 2.04 -0.57
C ALA A 166 23.99 0.65 -0.90
N ASP A 167 25.06 0.26 -0.19
CA ASP A 167 25.71 -1.05 -0.27
C ASP A 167 25.25 -2.02 0.83
N HIS A 168 24.26 -1.62 1.64
CA HIS A 168 23.72 -2.49 2.68
C HIS A 168 23.17 -3.78 2.08
N LYS A 169 23.70 -4.90 2.55
CA LYS A 169 23.18 -6.24 2.26
C LYS A 169 22.42 -6.74 3.48
N PRO A 170 21.15 -7.14 3.31
CA PRO A 170 20.41 -7.79 4.39
C PRO A 170 21.12 -9.07 4.86
N ASP A 171 21.19 -9.27 6.17
CA ASP A 171 21.59 -10.55 6.77
C ASP A 171 20.33 -11.38 7.07
N PHE A 172 20.23 -12.55 6.45
CA PHE A 172 19.11 -13.47 6.59
C PHE A 172 19.40 -14.63 7.56
N THR A 173 20.51 -14.59 8.29
CA THR A 173 20.85 -15.59 9.29
C THR A 173 19.73 -15.72 10.35
N ASN A 174 19.27 -16.95 10.62
CA ASN A 174 18.16 -17.25 11.55
C ASN A 174 16.80 -16.63 11.18
N THR A 175 16.59 -16.33 9.89
CA THR A 175 15.30 -15.79 9.38
C THR A 175 14.47 -16.83 8.65
N GLU A 176 14.84 -18.13 8.76
CA GLU A 176 14.15 -19.24 8.11
C GLU A 176 12.65 -19.25 8.46
N PRO A 177 11.78 -19.63 7.52
CA PRO A 177 10.36 -19.79 7.79
C PRO A 177 10.10 -20.68 9.02
N ALA A 178 9.27 -20.20 9.94
CA ALA A 178 8.96 -20.95 11.17
C ALA A 178 8.17 -22.26 10.93
N VAL A 179 7.63 -22.44 9.72
CA VAL A 179 6.91 -23.62 9.26
C VAL A 179 7.23 -23.84 7.78
N ASN A 180 7.44 -25.09 7.40
CA ASN A 180 7.62 -25.49 6.00
C ASN A 180 6.25 -25.60 5.32
N ILE A 181 6.11 -24.99 4.14
CA ILE A 181 4.91 -25.05 3.32
C ILE A 181 5.30 -25.54 1.92
N GLY A 182 4.48 -26.41 1.34
CA GLY A 182 4.70 -26.92 -0.01
C GLY A 182 6.01 -27.70 -0.18
N PRO A 183 6.51 -27.83 -1.42
CA PRO A 183 5.90 -27.34 -2.65
C PRO A 183 4.62 -28.09 -2.99
N PHE A 184 3.62 -27.36 -3.50
CA PHE A 184 2.38 -27.96 -4.01
C PHE A 184 2.38 -27.94 -5.55
N PRO A 185 1.70 -28.88 -6.23
CA PRO A 185 1.68 -28.93 -7.69
C PRO A 185 1.24 -27.62 -8.36
N GLN A 186 0.37 -26.85 -7.71
CA GLN A 186 -0.14 -25.56 -8.19
C GLN A 186 0.95 -24.49 -8.31
N TRP A 187 2.10 -24.64 -7.64
CA TRP A 187 3.22 -23.71 -7.74
C TRP A 187 3.94 -23.79 -9.09
N GLY A 188 3.86 -24.95 -9.74
CA GLY A 188 4.38 -25.21 -11.08
C GLY A 188 3.36 -25.01 -12.19
N ASP A 189 2.27 -24.29 -11.94
CA ASP A 189 1.26 -23.96 -12.95
C ASP A 189 1.24 -22.44 -13.14
N GLU A 190 1.66 -21.99 -14.32
CA GLU A 190 1.74 -20.57 -14.68
C GLU A 190 0.40 -19.83 -14.61
N LYS A 191 -0.72 -20.56 -14.65
CA LYS A 191 -2.07 -19.99 -14.61
C LYS A 191 -2.66 -19.95 -13.22
N LYS A 192 -2.18 -20.76 -12.27
CA LYS A 192 -2.75 -20.85 -10.91
C LYS A 192 -2.27 -19.73 -10.00
N ILE A 193 -0.99 -19.38 -10.07
CA ILE A 193 -0.38 -18.33 -9.25
C ILE A 193 0.27 -17.30 -10.18
N VAL A 194 -0.32 -16.11 -10.25
CA VAL A 194 0.09 -15.00 -11.13
C VAL A 194 0.31 -13.69 -10.38
N ALA A 195 -0.10 -13.57 -9.12
CA ALA A 195 -0.04 -12.33 -8.33
C ALA A 195 0.86 -12.41 -7.07
N MET A 196 1.56 -13.53 -6.87
CA MET A 196 2.59 -13.70 -5.84
C MET A 196 3.70 -14.64 -6.31
N ASP A 197 4.85 -14.62 -5.65
CA ASP A 197 5.97 -15.51 -5.95
C ASP A 197 5.84 -16.82 -5.15
N PRO A 198 5.62 -17.99 -5.80
CA PRO A 198 5.44 -19.26 -5.09
C PRO A 198 6.63 -19.64 -4.20
N TRP A 199 7.85 -19.28 -4.62
CA TRP A 199 9.10 -19.60 -3.93
C TRP A 199 9.56 -18.46 -3.01
N GLY A 200 8.77 -17.39 -2.90
CA GLY A 200 9.13 -16.13 -2.25
C GLY A 200 9.58 -16.23 -0.79
N HIS A 201 9.19 -17.29 -0.08
CA HIS A 201 9.56 -17.53 1.32
C HIS A 201 10.91 -18.23 1.50
N MET A 202 11.46 -18.82 0.43
CA MET A 202 12.71 -19.60 0.48
C MET A 202 13.86 -18.97 -0.32
N VAL A 203 13.63 -17.81 -0.96
CA VAL A 203 14.58 -17.17 -1.89
C VAL A 203 16.01 -17.04 -1.34
N PRO A 204 16.25 -16.52 -0.12
CA PRO A 204 17.61 -16.39 0.40
C PRO A 204 18.39 -17.69 0.52
N TRP A 205 17.70 -18.81 0.79
CA TRP A 205 18.32 -20.11 0.99
C TRP A 205 18.48 -20.90 -0.31
N LEU A 206 17.47 -20.85 -1.20
CA LEU A 206 17.51 -21.56 -2.48
C LEU A 206 18.55 -20.96 -3.44
N PHE A 207 18.74 -19.64 -3.39
CA PHE A 207 19.61 -18.93 -4.33
C PHE A 207 20.86 -18.35 -3.67
N LYS A 208 21.28 -18.90 -2.52
CA LYS A 208 22.47 -18.45 -1.78
C LYS A 208 23.71 -18.37 -2.69
N ASP A 209 23.95 -19.42 -3.46
CA ASP A 209 25.04 -19.49 -4.43
C ASP A 209 24.98 -18.35 -5.47
N THR A 210 23.79 -18.03 -5.97
CA THR A 210 23.57 -16.95 -6.95
C THR A 210 23.83 -15.59 -6.31
N ILE A 211 23.36 -15.37 -5.07
CA ILE A 211 23.60 -14.14 -4.30
C ILE A 211 25.10 -13.89 -4.15
N GLU A 212 25.86 -14.91 -3.77
CA GLU A 212 27.31 -14.81 -3.54
C GLU A 212 28.09 -14.65 -4.85
N LYS A 213 27.80 -15.47 -5.87
CA LYS A 213 28.55 -15.49 -7.15
C LYS A 213 28.27 -14.27 -8.01
N ASP A 214 27.01 -13.89 -8.17
CA ASP A 214 26.60 -12.77 -9.03
C ASP A 214 26.49 -11.44 -8.27
N ASN A 215 26.73 -11.43 -6.96
CA ASN A 215 26.64 -10.26 -6.09
C ASN A 215 25.29 -9.52 -6.23
N VAL A 216 24.19 -10.29 -6.27
CA VAL A 216 22.82 -9.80 -6.44
C VAL A 216 22.07 -9.73 -5.11
N ASP A 217 21.21 -8.72 -4.97
CA ASP A 217 20.32 -8.57 -3.81
C ASP A 217 18.99 -9.29 -4.10
N LEU A 218 18.81 -10.47 -3.50
CA LEU A 218 17.59 -11.26 -3.58
C LEU A 218 16.93 -11.29 -2.21
N ARG A 219 15.69 -10.79 -2.14
CA ARG A 219 14.94 -10.68 -0.88
C ARG A 219 13.71 -11.58 -0.91
N PRO A 220 13.31 -12.14 0.25
CA PRO A 220 12.07 -12.88 0.32
C PRO A 220 10.89 -11.93 0.11
N THR A 221 9.87 -12.40 -0.58
CA THR A 221 8.59 -11.71 -0.76
C THR A 221 7.49 -12.29 0.13
N ILE A 222 7.81 -13.38 0.84
CA ILE A 222 6.92 -14.02 1.81
C ILE A 222 7.71 -14.28 3.09
N ALA A 223 7.13 -13.99 4.25
CA ALA A 223 7.72 -14.30 5.56
C ALA A 223 6.73 -15.09 6.41
N ILE A 224 7.22 -16.09 7.15
CA ILE A 224 6.40 -17.01 7.95
C ILE A 224 6.90 -17.00 9.39
N THR A 225 5.99 -16.74 10.34
CA THR A 225 6.33 -16.74 11.77
C THR A 225 5.19 -17.28 12.62
N LYS A 226 5.48 -17.64 13.86
CA LYS A 226 4.47 -18.00 14.87
C LYS A 226 4.29 -16.82 15.82
N ALA A 227 3.05 -16.54 16.18
CA ALA A 227 2.72 -15.44 17.06
C ALA A 227 1.56 -15.81 17.98
N HIS A 228 1.40 -15.04 19.05
CA HIS A 228 0.17 -15.03 19.82
C HIS A 228 -0.63 -13.78 19.49
N MET A 229 -1.93 -13.96 19.29
CA MET A 229 -2.87 -12.89 18.99
C MET A 229 -3.82 -12.70 20.16
N LYS A 230 -4.05 -11.44 20.54
CA LYS A 230 -5.05 -11.08 21.55
C LYS A 230 -6.00 -10.03 20.98
N LEU A 231 -7.30 -10.33 21.02
CA LEU A 231 -8.36 -9.42 20.61
C LEU A 231 -9.37 -9.30 21.76
N PRO A 232 -9.82 -8.08 22.14
CA PRO A 232 -10.78 -7.89 23.22
C PRO A 232 -12.06 -8.73 23.09
N GLU A 233 -12.59 -8.86 21.88
CA GLU A 233 -13.83 -9.59 21.59
C GLU A 233 -13.71 -11.10 21.79
N LEU A 234 -12.50 -11.65 21.67
CA LEU A 234 -12.27 -13.06 21.92
C LEU A 234 -12.28 -13.36 23.41
N GLU A 235 -11.84 -12.42 24.25
CA GLU A 235 -11.97 -12.54 25.71
C GLU A 235 -13.46 -12.59 26.11
N GLU A 236 -14.30 -11.75 25.52
CA GLU A 236 -15.75 -11.80 25.72
C GLU A 236 -16.38 -13.10 25.20
N SER A 237 -15.90 -13.59 24.07
CA SER A 237 -16.36 -14.85 23.49
C SER A 237 -16.00 -16.05 24.37
N VAL A 238 -14.86 -16.00 25.07
CA VAL A 238 -14.51 -16.98 26.10
C VAL A 238 -15.38 -16.84 27.34
N LYS A 239 -15.59 -15.60 27.84
CA LYS A 239 -16.44 -15.34 29.03
C LYS A 239 -17.89 -15.78 28.84
N SER A 240 -18.43 -15.59 27.64
CA SER A 240 -19.79 -16.00 27.27
C SER A 240 -19.92 -17.48 26.93
N GLY A 241 -18.80 -18.23 26.90
CA GLY A 241 -18.78 -19.66 26.60
C GLY A 241 -18.89 -20.00 25.11
N ARG A 242 -18.87 -19.01 24.21
CA ARG A 242 -18.87 -19.25 22.75
C ARG A 242 -17.55 -19.86 22.27
N LEU A 243 -16.44 -19.50 22.92
CA LEU A 243 -15.12 -20.05 22.66
C LEU A 243 -14.59 -20.73 23.92
N VAL A 244 -14.11 -21.98 23.79
CA VAL A 244 -13.59 -22.74 24.94
C VAL A 244 -12.06 -22.85 24.82
N PRO A 245 -11.29 -22.41 25.83
CA PRO A 245 -9.84 -22.58 25.82
C PRO A 245 -9.43 -24.06 25.80
N ASP A 246 -8.56 -24.44 24.87
CA ASP A 246 -8.03 -25.80 24.68
C ASP A 246 -6.53 -25.89 25.02
N GLY A 247 -5.89 -24.76 25.33
CA GLY A 247 -4.46 -24.66 25.63
C GLY A 247 -3.56 -24.85 24.40
N LYS A 248 -4.12 -25.00 23.20
CA LYS A 248 -3.38 -25.25 21.95
C LYS A 248 -3.65 -24.16 20.92
N VAL A 249 -4.91 -23.97 20.54
CA VAL A 249 -5.33 -22.91 19.60
C VAL A 249 -5.80 -21.69 20.37
N CYS A 250 -6.71 -21.88 21.34
CA CYS A 250 -7.11 -20.87 22.31
C CYS A 250 -6.42 -21.17 23.65
N LEU A 251 -5.38 -20.40 23.95
CA LEU A 251 -4.39 -20.73 24.98
C LEU A 251 -4.92 -20.56 26.40
N ASN A 252 -5.76 -19.56 26.64
CA ASN A 252 -6.16 -19.20 27.99
C ASN A 252 -7.54 -18.53 28.06
N LYS A 253 -7.99 -18.27 29.29
CA LYS A 253 -9.26 -17.59 29.59
C LYS A 253 -9.35 -16.13 29.10
N PHE A 254 -8.23 -15.55 28.65
CA PHE A 254 -8.18 -14.19 28.10
C PHE A 254 -8.36 -14.16 26.59
N GLY A 255 -8.65 -15.31 25.96
CA GLY A 255 -8.87 -15.39 24.50
C GLY A 255 -7.60 -15.20 23.68
N GLU A 256 -6.42 -15.48 24.24
CA GLU A 256 -5.17 -15.47 23.48
C GLU A 256 -5.10 -16.65 22.53
N LEU A 257 -4.80 -16.39 21.26
CA LEU A 257 -4.76 -17.40 20.20
C LEU A 257 -3.33 -17.66 19.74
N ALA A 258 -2.95 -18.93 19.61
CA ALA A 258 -1.72 -19.31 18.91
C ALA A 258 -1.98 -19.34 17.40
N VAL A 259 -1.18 -18.58 16.65
CA VAL A 259 -1.35 -18.43 15.20
C VAL A 259 -0.04 -18.60 14.44
N THR A 260 -0.14 -19.19 13.25
CA THR A 260 0.93 -19.08 12.25
C THR A 260 0.58 -17.95 11.30
N LYS A 261 1.46 -16.96 11.19
CA LYS A 261 1.29 -15.76 10.38
C LYS A 261 2.15 -15.84 9.13
N PHE A 262 1.56 -15.52 8.00
CA PHE A 262 2.24 -15.40 6.71
C PHE A 262 2.06 -13.97 6.21
N ALA A 263 3.15 -13.24 5.97
CA ALA A 263 3.12 -11.94 5.31
C ALA A 263 3.56 -12.11 3.85
N VAL A 264 2.80 -11.57 2.90
CA VAL A 264 3.01 -11.79 1.47
C VAL A 264 3.00 -10.47 0.72
N GLU A 265 4.06 -10.20 -0.02
CA GLU A 265 4.18 -9.10 -0.97
C GLU A 265 3.70 -9.51 -2.37
N PRO A 266 3.08 -8.59 -3.13
CA PRO A 266 2.58 -8.89 -4.47
C PRO A 266 3.73 -9.01 -5.48
N VAL A 267 3.68 -10.05 -6.30
CA VAL A 267 4.60 -10.27 -7.42
C VAL A 267 3.78 -10.72 -8.61
N TRP A 268 3.64 -9.85 -9.61
CA TRP A 268 2.74 -10.06 -10.73
C TRP A 268 3.45 -10.63 -11.94
N TYR A 269 2.95 -11.73 -12.46
CA TYR A 269 3.24 -12.23 -13.79
C TYR A 269 2.27 -11.60 -14.78
N LEU A 270 2.74 -10.60 -15.52
CA LEU A 270 1.92 -9.73 -16.37
C LEU A 270 1.07 -10.49 -17.40
N PRO A 271 1.56 -11.53 -18.11
CA PRO A 271 0.73 -12.30 -19.02
C PRO A 271 -0.44 -12.99 -18.31
N GLY A 272 -0.18 -13.64 -17.19
CA GLY A 272 -1.22 -14.33 -16.40
C GLY A 272 -2.23 -13.35 -15.79
N VAL A 273 -1.76 -12.19 -15.30
CA VAL A 273 -2.63 -11.13 -14.81
C VAL A 273 -3.54 -10.59 -15.93
N ALA A 274 -3.00 -10.36 -17.13
CA ALA A 274 -3.79 -9.93 -18.28
C ALA A 274 -4.87 -10.97 -18.66
N GLU A 275 -4.52 -12.26 -18.69
CA GLU A 275 -5.46 -13.35 -18.92
C GLU A 275 -6.59 -13.39 -17.88
N ARG A 276 -6.28 -13.21 -16.58
CA ARG A 276 -7.28 -13.14 -15.50
C ARG A 276 -8.26 -11.97 -15.67
N PHE A 277 -7.84 -10.92 -16.34
CA PHE A 277 -8.68 -9.75 -16.64
C PHE A 277 -9.37 -9.81 -18.01
N GLY A 278 -9.08 -10.83 -18.82
CA GLY A 278 -9.62 -10.92 -20.18
C GLY A 278 -9.16 -9.78 -21.09
N ILE A 279 -7.98 -9.21 -20.83
CA ILE A 279 -7.38 -8.13 -21.63
C ILE A 279 -6.03 -8.58 -22.17
N ASP A 280 -5.53 -7.90 -23.22
CA ASP A 280 -4.19 -8.17 -23.72
C ASP A 280 -3.10 -7.56 -22.83
N GLU A 281 -1.92 -8.20 -22.82
CA GLU A 281 -0.77 -7.77 -22.02
C GLU A 281 -0.33 -6.34 -22.34
N GLY A 282 -0.43 -5.92 -23.60
CA GLY A 282 -0.03 -4.59 -24.07
C GLY A 282 -0.92 -3.49 -23.48
N THR A 283 -2.24 -3.67 -23.53
CA THR A 283 -3.22 -2.78 -22.93
C THR A 283 -3.05 -2.71 -21.42
N LEU A 284 -2.85 -3.86 -20.73
CA LEU A 284 -2.56 -3.89 -19.30
C LEU A 284 -1.33 -3.02 -18.97
N ARG A 285 -0.22 -3.26 -19.64
CA ARG A 285 1.04 -2.51 -19.43
C ARG A 285 0.88 -1.02 -19.68
N ARG A 286 0.19 -0.66 -20.77
CA ARG A 286 -0.05 0.73 -21.13
C ARG A 286 -0.91 1.44 -20.09
N SER A 287 -2.00 0.81 -19.68
CA SER A 287 -2.87 1.33 -18.62
C SER A 287 -2.11 1.49 -17.30
N LEU A 288 -1.30 0.50 -16.91
CA LEU A 288 -0.47 0.60 -15.71
C LEU A 288 0.52 1.76 -15.81
N PHE A 289 1.18 1.96 -16.95
CA PHE A 289 2.13 3.05 -17.14
C PHE A 289 1.46 4.43 -17.12
N GLU A 290 0.43 4.64 -17.95
CA GLU A 290 -0.25 5.94 -18.10
C GLU A 290 -0.95 6.36 -16.81
N HIS A 291 -1.65 5.44 -16.14
CA HIS A 291 -2.43 5.76 -14.93
C HIS A 291 -1.63 5.69 -13.63
N THR A 292 -0.35 5.31 -13.67
CA THR A 292 0.58 5.49 -12.54
C THR A 292 1.47 6.73 -12.71
N GLY A 293 1.11 7.66 -13.61
CA GLY A 293 1.89 8.88 -13.84
C GLY A 293 3.26 8.63 -14.46
N GLY A 294 3.40 7.53 -15.21
CA GLY A 294 4.64 7.20 -15.91
C GLY A 294 5.77 6.67 -15.02
N MET A 295 5.47 6.23 -13.79
CA MET A 295 6.49 5.78 -12.81
C MET A 295 7.40 4.67 -13.32
N TYR A 296 6.89 3.77 -14.17
CA TYR A 296 7.63 2.60 -14.66
C TYR A 296 7.68 2.56 -16.21
N PRO A 297 8.58 3.32 -16.87
CA PRO A 297 8.72 3.34 -18.33
C PRO A 297 9.01 1.97 -18.96
N GLU A 298 9.49 1.03 -18.15
CA GLU A 298 9.82 -0.33 -18.54
C GLU A 298 8.59 -1.17 -18.87
N LEU A 299 7.42 -0.80 -18.34
CA LEU A 299 6.17 -1.43 -18.74
C LEU A 299 5.94 -1.31 -20.26
N ILE A 300 6.37 -0.19 -20.86
CA ILE A 300 6.28 0.08 -22.31
C ILE A 300 7.55 -0.36 -23.03
N THR A 301 8.72 0.01 -22.50
CA THR A 301 10.00 -0.14 -23.21
C THR A 301 10.62 -1.53 -23.11
N ARG A 302 10.22 -2.35 -22.12
CA ARG A 302 10.76 -3.68 -21.83
C ARG A 302 9.65 -4.73 -21.80
N SER A 303 9.12 -5.05 -22.97
CA SER A 303 8.12 -6.12 -23.15
C SER A 303 8.66 -7.53 -22.88
N ASP A 304 9.99 -7.69 -22.86
CA ASP A 304 10.70 -8.91 -22.49
C ASP A 304 10.63 -9.23 -20.99
N ILE A 305 10.54 -8.21 -20.11
CA ILE A 305 10.36 -8.45 -18.68
C ILE A 305 8.90 -8.75 -18.38
N LYS A 306 8.58 -9.97 -17.98
CA LYS A 306 7.20 -10.42 -17.71
C LYS A 306 6.74 -10.29 -16.27
N VAL A 307 7.63 -9.95 -15.34
CA VAL A 307 7.32 -9.84 -13.91
C VAL A 307 7.37 -8.40 -13.42
N PHE A 308 6.40 -8.03 -12.60
CA PHE A 308 6.24 -6.69 -12.02
C PHE A 308 5.95 -6.79 -10.52
N LEU A 309 6.67 -6.02 -9.71
CA LEU A 309 6.40 -5.85 -8.28
C LEU A 309 5.69 -4.50 -8.08
N PRO A 310 4.34 -4.50 -8.07
CA PRO A 310 3.59 -3.27 -7.89
C PRO A 310 3.77 -2.71 -6.47
N PRO A 311 3.88 -1.37 -6.30
CA PRO A 311 4.01 -0.73 -4.99
C PRO A 311 2.66 -0.64 -4.26
N ILE A 312 1.95 -1.76 -4.13
CA ILE A 312 0.63 -1.85 -3.50
C ILE A 312 0.69 -2.62 -2.18
N GLY A 313 -0.39 -2.54 -1.40
CA GLY A 313 -0.55 -3.33 -0.20
C GLY A 313 -0.57 -4.84 -0.50
N GLY A 314 0.20 -5.61 0.27
CA GLY A 314 0.20 -7.07 0.21
C GLY A 314 -0.98 -7.69 0.95
N LEU A 315 -0.78 -8.91 1.44
CA LEU A 315 -1.76 -9.62 2.26
C LEU A 315 -1.09 -10.26 3.47
N THR A 316 -1.90 -10.62 4.45
CA THR A 316 -1.46 -11.40 5.62
C THR A 316 -2.42 -12.55 5.84
N VAL A 317 -1.90 -13.75 6.04
CA VAL A 317 -2.67 -14.93 6.40
C VAL A 317 -2.45 -15.23 7.87
N TYR A 318 -3.52 -15.54 8.58
CA TYR A 318 -3.51 -16.11 9.92
C TYR A 318 -4.09 -17.52 9.85
N CYS A 319 -3.25 -18.51 10.11
CA CYS A 319 -3.65 -19.91 10.24
C CYS A 319 -3.81 -20.26 11.73
N PHE A 320 -4.96 -20.83 12.06
CA PHE A 320 -5.32 -21.37 13.35
C PHE A 320 -5.26 -22.90 13.27
N GLY A 321 -4.54 -23.52 14.23
CA GLY A 321 -4.22 -24.95 14.17
C GLY A 321 -2.96 -25.26 13.37
N ASP A 322 -2.81 -26.52 12.96
CA ASP A 322 -1.64 -26.98 12.20
C ASP A 322 -1.71 -26.54 10.73
N PRO A 323 -0.71 -25.79 10.20
CA PRO A 323 -0.66 -25.40 8.80
C PRO A 323 -0.71 -26.58 7.81
N ALA A 324 -0.24 -27.77 8.19
CA ALA A 324 -0.31 -28.95 7.31
C ALA A 324 -1.75 -29.32 6.96
N ASN A 325 -2.69 -29.11 7.89
CA ASN A 325 -4.12 -29.42 7.71
C ASN A 325 -4.80 -28.53 6.65
N MET A 326 -4.22 -27.37 6.26
CA MET A 326 -4.81 -26.49 5.24
C MET A 326 -4.88 -27.16 3.87
N SER A 327 -3.89 -28.01 3.55
CA SER A 327 -3.76 -28.68 2.26
C SER A 327 -4.36 -30.09 2.23
N ASP A 328 -4.72 -30.64 3.40
CA ASP A 328 -5.24 -32.00 3.54
C ASP A 328 -6.76 -32.07 3.23
N PRO A 329 -7.19 -32.76 2.16
CA PRO A 329 -8.60 -32.86 1.80
C PRO A 329 -9.46 -33.64 2.81
N SER A 330 -8.83 -34.43 3.71
CA SER A 330 -9.55 -35.19 4.75
C SER A 330 -9.97 -34.32 5.93
N LYS A 331 -9.33 -33.16 6.11
CA LYS A 331 -9.62 -32.20 7.17
C LYS A 331 -10.69 -31.22 6.73
N LYS A 332 -11.36 -30.61 7.71
CA LYS A 332 -12.30 -29.53 7.47
C LYS A 332 -11.57 -28.18 7.50
N LEU A 333 -11.92 -27.30 6.57
CA LEU A 333 -11.35 -25.97 6.45
C LEU A 333 -12.43 -24.88 6.57
N ALA A 334 -12.26 -23.99 7.55
CA ALA A 334 -13.00 -22.75 7.66
C ALA A 334 -12.17 -21.58 7.11
N LEU A 335 -12.71 -20.85 6.12
CA LEU A 335 -12.02 -19.77 5.43
C LEU A 335 -12.76 -18.44 5.58
N ARG A 336 -12.02 -17.41 5.99
CA ARG A 336 -12.45 -16.01 5.92
C ARG A 336 -11.49 -15.21 5.05
N ILE A 337 -12.02 -14.61 3.99
CA ILE A 337 -11.30 -13.63 3.18
C ILE A 337 -11.81 -12.23 3.51
N HIS A 338 -10.93 -11.45 4.10
CA HIS A 338 -11.21 -10.11 4.60
C HIS A 338 -10.46 -9.07 3.77
N ASP A 339 -11.16 -8.03 3.34
CA ASP A 339 -10.52 -6.85 2.74
C ASP A 339 -10.44 -5.79 3.84
N GLU A 340 -9.27 -5.17 3.96
CA GLU A 340 -8.95 -4.14 4.94
C GLU A 340 -10.02 -3.04 5.02
N CYS A 341 -10.38 -2.71 6.26
CA CYS A 341 -11.30 -1.65 6.60
C CYS A 341 -10.83 -0.96 7.88
N ASN A 342 -9.83 -0.09 7.77
CA ASN A 342 -9.16 0.59 8.89
C ASN A 342 -10.14 1.17 9.92
N GLY A 343 -11.14 1.93 9.47
CA GLY A 343 -12.14 2.53 10.36
C GLY A 343 -12.94 1.54 11.21
N SER A 344 -13.28 0.37 10.67
CA SER A 344 -14.04 -0.65 11.43
C SER A 344 -13.11 -1.59 12.17
N ASP A 345 -12.12 -2.15 11.46
CA ASP A 345 -11.22 -3.18 11.96
C ASP A 345 -10.36 -2.66 13.13
N VAL A 346 -9.84 -1.43 13.03
CA VAL A 346 -8.99 -0.84 14.08
C VAL A 346 -9.82 -0.03 15.08
N PHE A 347 -10.69 0.85 14.59
CA PHE A 347 -11.38 1.85 15.43
C PHE A 347 -12.83 1.52 15.81
N CYS A 348 -13.30 0.29 15.54
CA CYS A 348 -14.64 -0.18 15.91
C CYS A 348 -15.80 0.66 15.33
N SER A 349 -15.65 1.25 14.13
CA SER A 349 -16.78 1.99 13.54
C SER A 349 -17.99 1.08 13.29
N ASP A 350 -19.18 1.60 13.59
CA ASP A 350 -20.49 0.94 13.48
C ASP A 350 -21.16 1.13 12.11
N ILE A 351 -20.51 1.91 11.24
CA ILE A 351 -20.99 2.28 9.89
C ILE A 351 -20.97 1.09 8.91
N CYS A 352 -20.18 0.06 9.21
CA CYS A 352 -20.05 -1.12 8.35
C CYS A 352 -19.89 -2.40 9.15
N THR A 353 -20.10 -3.52 8.48
CA THR A 353 -20.06 -4.87 9.09
C THR A 353 -18.68 -5.52 9.03
N CYS A 354 -17.62 -4.81 8.62
CA CYS A 354 -16.30 -5.40 8.40
C CYS A 354 -15.73 -6.06 9.66
N ARG A 355 -15.66 -5.34 10.79
CA ARG A 355 -15.13 -5.90 12.04
C ARG A 355 -15.99 -7.03 12.62
N PRO A 356 -17.33 -6.92 12.73
CA PRO A 356 -18.16 -8.04 13.16
C PRO A 356 -17.89 -9.32 12.35
N TYR A 357 -17.76 -9.20 11.03
CA TYR A 357 -17.39 -10.30 10.17
C TYR A 357 -15.96 -10.82 10.38
N LEU A 358 -15.00 -9.95 10.68
CA LEU A 358 -13.62 -10.34 10.97
C LEU A 358 -13.56 -11.17 12.25
N ILE A 359 -14.21 -10.69 13.32
CA ILE A 359 -14.25 -11.39 14.61
C ILE A 359 -15.02 -12.71 14.49
N PHE A 360 -16.20 -12.71 13.86
CA PHE A 360 -16.94 -13.94 13.58
C PHE A 360 -16.11 -14.93 12.74
N GLY A 361 -15.39 -14.40 11.74
CA GLY A 361 -14.46 -15.13 10.90
C GLY A 361 -13.38 -15.86 11.70
N ILE A 362 -12.76 -15.15 12.65
CA ILE A 362 -11.72 -15.67 13.53
C ILE A 362 -12.32 -16.69 14.52
N GLU A 363 -13.48 -16.41 15.12
CA GLU A 363 -14.12 -17.30 16.09
C GLU A 363 -14.44 -18.66 15.46
N GLU A 364 -15.06 -18.67 14.28
CA GLU A 364 -15.39 -19.91 13.57
C GLU A 364 -14.13 -20.63 13.05
N ALA A 365 -13.10 -19.89 12.60
CA ALA A 365 -11.83 -20.47 12.21
C ALA A 365 -11.14 -21.18 13.38
N VAL A 366 -11.16 -20.58 14.58
CA VAL A 366 -10.61 -21.20 15.80
C VAL A 366 -11.41 -22.46 16.16
N LYS A 367 -12.75 -22.40 16.15
CA LYS A 367 -13.59 -23.57 16.44
C LYS A 367 -13.30 -24.73 15.49
N GLU A 368 -13.15 -24.46 14.19
CA GLU A 368 -12.82 -25.50 13.21
C GLU A 368 -11.44 -26.12 13.47
N ALA A 369 -10.45 -25.29 13.81
CA ALA A 369 -9.13 -25.76 14.21
C ALA A 369 -9.16 -26.62 15.49
N GLN A 370 -9.97 -26.24 16.48
CA GLN A 370 -10.16 -27.00 17.73
C GLN A 370 -10.83 -28.36 17.49
N ASN A 371 -11.72 -28.44 16.50
CA ASN A 371 -12.37 -29.68 16.07
C ASN A 371 -11.45 -30.61 15.26
N GLY A 372 -10.17 -30.29 15.14
CA GLY A 372 -9.17 -31.08 14.42
C GLY A 372 -9.07 -30.78 12.93
N GLY A 373 -9.71 -29.71 12.46
CA GLY A 373 -9.57 -29.15 11.11
C GLY A 373 -8.48 -28.08 11.03
N SER A 374 -8.73 -27.06 10.21
CA SER A 374 -7.91 -25.86 10.08
C SER A 374 -8.77 -24.62 9.90
N GLY A 375 -8.35 -23.50 10.50
CA GLY A 375 -8.97 -22.20 10.34
C GLY A 375 -8.03 -21.25 9.63
N VAL A 376 -8.49 -20.57 8.58
CA VAL A 376 -7.67 -19.63 7.82
C VAL A 376 -8.39 -18.29 7.66
N VAL A 377 -7.74 -17.22 8.10
CA VAL A 377 -8.21 -15.85 7.90
C VAL A 377 -7.18 -15.12 7.05
N ILE A 378 -7.58 -14.64 5.88
CA ILE A 378 -6.73 -13.90 4.94
C ILE A 378 -7.16 -12.44 4.96
N TYR A 379 -6.23 -11.56 5.31
CA TYR A 379 -6.40 -10.12 5.38
C TYR A 379 -5.70 -9.45 4.20
N PHE A 380 -6.48 -8.97 3.23
CA PHE A 380 -5.98 -8.23 2.08
C PHE A 380 -5.93 -6.74 2.37
N ARG A 381 -4.79 -6.10 2.09
CA ARG A 381 -4.62 -4.65 2.27
C ARG A 381 -5.20 -3.85 1.10
N LYS A 382 -6.51 -3.99 0.90
CA LYS A 382 -7.30 -3.40 -0.17
C LYS A 382 -8.39 -2.49 0.39
N GLU A 383 -7.96 -1.46 1.09
CA GLU A 383 -8.84 -0.49 1.74
C GLU A 383 -9.86 0.13 0.77
N GLY A 384 -11.08 0.35 1.26
CA GLY A 384 -12.11 1.09 0.50
C GLY A 384 -12.46 0.47 -0.86
N ARG A 385 -12.40 -0.86 -1.00
CA ARG A 385 -12.56 -1.56 -2.29
C ARG A 385 -11.43 -1.27 -3.29
N ALA A 386 -10.20 -1.20 -2.80
CA ALA A 386 -9.03 -0.79 -3.56
C ALA A 386 -9.09 0.64 -4.12
N LEU A 387 -10.05 1.44 -3.65
CA LEU A 387 -10.09 2.87 -3.92
C LEU A 387 -9.19 3.60 -2.91
N GLY A 388 -9.01 3.08 -1.70
CA GLY A 388 -8.21 3.70 -0.63
C GLY A 388 -9.09 4.38 0.43
N GLU A 389 -8.50 4.69 1.59
CA GLU A 389 -9.22 5.24 2.76
C GLU A 389 -9.79 6.63 2.48
N VAL A 390 -9.05 7.41 1.72
CA VAL A 390 -9.52 8.69 1.20
C VAL A 390 -10.85 8.47 0.47
N THR A 391 -11.16 7.29 -0.11
CA THR A 391 -12.43 7.03 -0.85
C THR A 391 -13.68 6.91 -0.02
N LYS A 392 -13.47 6.98 1.28
CA LYS A 392 -14.44 6.47 2.20
C LYS A 392 -15.16 7.66 2.83
N VAL A 393 -14.48 8.51 3.60
CA VAL A 393 -15.07 9.46 4.58
C VAL A 393 -14.69 10.98 4.47
N GLY A 394 -15.48 11.90 3.87
CA GLY A 394 -15.27 13.38 3.92
C GLY A 394 -15.96 14.33 2.87
N LEU A 395 -15.91 15.64 3.15
CA LEU A 395 -16.80 16.80 2.82
C LEU A 395 -17.17 17.15 1.34
N SER A 396 -18.39 17.67 1.08
CA SER A 396 -18.74 18.35 -0.20
C SER A 396 -19.45 19.72 -0.01
N THR A 397 -18.73 20.84 -0.14
CA THR A 397 -19.36 22.16 -0.36
C THR A 397 -18.98 22.64 -1.76
N LEU A 398 -19.76 22.31 -2.79
CA LEU A 398 -19.77 23.01 -4.08
C LEU A 398 -21.10 22.70 -4.81
N PRO A 399 -21.80 23.72 -5.36
CA PRO A 399 -23.04 23.52 -6.12
C PRO A 399 -22.78 22.90 -7.50
N PRO A 400 -23.80 22.29 -8.15
CA PRO A 400 -23.61 21.55 -9.40
C PRO A 400 -23.25 22.49 -10.55
N ARG A 401 -22.15 22.20 -11.24
CA ARG A 401 -21.82 22.80 -12.56
C ARG A 401 -22.33 21.89 -13.68
N PRO A 402 -22.81 22.46 -14.81
CA PRO A 402 -23.24 21.68 -15.96
C PRO A 402 -22.03 21.09 -16.71
N ALA A 403 -22.25 19.92 -17.31
CA ALA A 403 -21.26 19.08 -17.94
C ALA A 403 -20.53 19.75 -19.12
N ALA A 404 -19.21 19.88 -19.01
CA ALA A 404 -18.29 19.88 -20.14
C ALA A 404 -16.85 19.61 -19.67
N VAL A 405 -16.12 18.87 -20.53
CA VAL A 405 -14.68 18.58 -20.56
C VAL A 405 -14.18 17.38 -19.75
N SER A 406 -13.59 16.46 -20.51
CA SER A 406 -12.87 15.25 -20.11
C SER A 406 -11.51 15.62 -19.51
N ASP A 407 -11.41 15.62 -18.19
CA ASP A 407 -10.15 15.53 -17.45
C ASP A 407 -10.42 14.74 -16.17
N ALA A 408 -10.30 13.41 -16.27
CA ALA A 408 -10.39 12.49 -15.14
C ALA A 408 -8.97 12.20 -14.61
N HIS A 409 -8.32 13.20 -14.04
CA HIS A 409 -7.11 13.03 -13.25
C HIS A 409 -7.23 13.84 -11.95
N ALA A 410 -6.84 13.18 -10.86
CA ALA A 410 -6.67 13.68 -9.50
C ALA A 410 -7.89 13.63 -8.55
N ASN A 411 -7.68 12.85 -7.49
CA ASN A 411 -8.20 13.05 -6.13
C ASN A 411 -9.68 13.35 -6.02
N THR A 412 -10.52 12.35 -5.79
CA THR A 412 -11.69 12.63 -4.97
C THR A 412 -12.36 11.37 -4.54
N GLN A 413 -12.36 11.20 -3.23
CA GLN A 413 -12.56 9.89 -2.73
C GLN A 413 -13.41 10.01 -1.43
N TYR A 414 -13.33 11.07 -0.65
CA TYR A 414 -14.06 11.16 0.63
C TYR A 414 -15.59 11.33 0.48
N LEU A 415 -16.05 11.45 -0.76
CA LEU A 415 -17.37 11.93 -1.13
C LEU A 415 -18.52 10.95 -0.84
N VAL A 416 -18.30 9.63 -0.74
CA VAL A 416 -19.42 8.66 -0.76
C VAL A 416 -20.21 8.65 0.54
N TYR A 417 -19.57 8.46 1.70
CA TYR A 417 -20.30 8.44 2.99
C TYR A 417 -20.87 9.81 3.34
N ASN A 418 -20.16 10.90 3.04
CA ASN A 418 -20.68 12.25 3.29
C ASN A 418 -21.82 12.63 2.34
N ALA A 419 -21.76 12.25 1.06
CA ALA A 419 -22.88 12.44 0.14
C ALA A 419 -24.11 11.63 0.57
N ARG A 420 -23.92 10.48 1.24
CA ARG A 420 -25.00 9.68 1.83
C ARG A 420 -25.59 10.37 3.06
N LYS A 421 -24.77 10.75 4.03
CA LYS A 421 -25.24 11.38 5.29
C LYS A 421 -25.82 12.79 5.08
N ARG A 422 -25.37 13.52 4.06
CA ARG A 422 -25.96 14.82 3.64
C ARG A 422 -27.19 14.68 2.74
N GLY A 423 -27.35 13.53 2.11
CA GLY A 423 -28.55 13.17 1.35
C GLY A 423 -29.49 12.31 2.20
N GLU A 424 -30.36 11.54 1.54
CA GLU A 424 -31.10 10.47 2.20
C GLU A 424 -30.22 9.21 2.19
N ASP A 425 -29.70 8.78 3.35
CA ASP A 425 -28.85 7.58 3.51
C ASP A 425 -29.67 6.28 3.36
N ARG A 426 -30.21 6.07 2.16
CA ARG A 426 -31.05 4.92 1.78
C ARG A 426 -30.23 3.78 1.20
N ALA A 427 -30.65 2.55 1.51
CA ALA A 427 -30.03 1.34 0.96
C ALA A 427 -30.11 1.27 -0.58
N SER A 428 -31.19 1.77 -1.18
CA SER A 428 -31.39 1.80 -2.65
C SER A 428 -30.34 2.64 -3.39
N ASP A 429 -29.80 3.69 -2.75
CA ASP A 429 -28.83 4.61 -3.35
C ASP A 429 -27.38 4.19 -3.11
N TYR A 430 -27.15 3.15 -2.30
CA TYR A 430 -25.83 2.79 -1.78
C TYR A 430 -24.75 2.66 -2.87
N PHE A 431 -24.99 1.85 -3.91
CA PHE A 431 -24.02 1.67 -5.00
C PHE A 431 -24.01 2.84 -5.99
N LYS A 432 -25.14 3.53 -6.17
CA LYS A 432 -25.27 4.67 -7.08
C LYS A 432 -24.40 5.84 -6.63
N ARG A 433 -24.27 6.05 -5.31
CA ARG A 433 -23.37 7.08 -4.77
C ARG A 433 -21.90 6.76 -5.03
N THR A 434 -21.50 5.50 -4.87
CA THR A 434 -20.13 5.07 -5.22
C THR A 434 -19.85 5.28 -6.70
N GLU A 435 -20.78 4.87 -7.57
CA GLU A 435 -20.65 5.02 -9.03
C GLU A 435 -20.55 6.49 -9.46
N ASN A 436 -21.37 7.38 -8.88
CA ASN A 436 -21.32 8.83 -9.19
C ASN A 436 -19.97 9.48 -8.87
N ILE A 437 -19.19 8.90 -7.96
CA ILE A 437 -17.94 9.48 -7.45
C ILE A 437 -16.73 8.79 -8.08
N ALA A 438 -16.72 7.45 -8.07
CA ALA A 438 -15.60 6.65 -8.52
C ALA A 438 -15.72 6.23 -9.99
N GLY A 439 -16.86 6.47 -10.65
CA GLY A 439 -17.15 6.00 -12.01
C GLY A 439 -17.44 4.50 -12.11
N VAL A 440 -17.20 3.72 -11.04
CA VAL A 440 -17.43 2.28 -10.96
C VAL A 440 -17.88 1.87 -9.55
N LYS A 441 -18.60 0.76 -9.44
CA LYS A 441 -19.15 0.26 -8.15
C LYS A 441 -18.12 -0.47 -7.28
N ASP A 442 -17.10 -1.08 -7.90
CA ASP A 442 -16.05 -1.84 -7.22
C ASP A 442 -14.80 -1.94 -8.11
N MET A 443 -13.64 -1.54 -7.59
CA MET A 443 -12.34 -1.73 -8.26
C MET A 443 -11.56 -2.93 -7.68
N ARG A 444 -12.14 -3.68 -6.73
CA ARG A 444 -11.54 -4.92 -6.24
C ARG A 444 -11.62 -5.95 -7.33
N PHE A 445 -10.48 -6.12 -7.96
CA PHE A 445 -10.20 -7.27 -8.77
C PHE A 445 -9.96 -8.50 -7.89
N GLN A 446 -11.05 -9.20 -7.58
CA GLN A 446 -11.01 -10.46 -6.81
C GLN A 446 -10.43 -11.63 -7.63
N ALA A 447 -10.23 -11.46 -8.94
CA ALA A 447 -9.66 -12.48 -9.83
C ALA A 447 -8.25 -12.94 -9.42
N LEU A 448 -7.48 -12.11 -8.71
CA LEU A 448 -6.13 -12.43 -8.21
C LEU A 448 -6.12 -12.97 -6.77
N MET A 449 -7.26 -12.90 -6.08
CA MET A 449 -7.37 -13.32 -4.68
C MET A 449 -7.14 -14.82 -4.45
N PRO A 450 -7.56 -15.75 -5.34
CA PRO A 450 -7.38 -17.19 -5.11
C PRO A 450 -5.91 -17.66 -5.11
N ASP A 451 -4.96 -16.88 -5.61
CA ASP A 451 -3.56 -17.28 -5.75
C ASP A 451 -2.93 -17.69 -4.42
N ILE A 452 -3.26 -16.99 -3.33
CA ILE A 452 -2.80 -17.37 -1.98
C ILE A 452 -3.41 -18.70 -1.51
N LEU A 453 -4.63 -19.04 -1.94
CA LEU A 453 -5.25 -20.33 -1.61
C LEU A 453 -4.51 -21.47 -2.30
N HIS A 454 -4.14 -21.29 -3.57
CA HIS A 454 -3.28 -22.22 -4.30
C HIS A 454 -1.88 -22.31 -3.68
N TRP A 455 -1.32 -21.19 -3.22
CA TRP A 455 -0.03 -21.19 -2.55
C TRP A 455 -0.06 -21.99 -1.24
N LEU A 456 -1.15 -21.90 -0.46
CA LEU A 456 -1.39 -22.69 0.75
C LEU A 456 -1.75 -24.16 0.46
N GLY A 457 -1.86 -24.57 -0.80
CA GLY A 457 -2.21 -25.94 -1.19
C GLY A 457 -3.69 -26.28 -0.96
N ILE A 458 -4.56 -25.28 -0.74
CA ILE A 458 -5.98 -25.49 -0.48
C ILE A 458 -6.66 -26.01 -1.74
N THR A 459 -7.30 -27.17 -1.63
CA THR A 459 -8.01 -27.84 -2.74
C THR A 459 -9.52 -27.81 -2.60
N LYS A 460 -10.05 -27.58 -1.40
CA LYS A 460 -11.48 -27.42 -1.10
C LYS A 460 -11.67 -26.48 0.10
N ILE A 461 -12.86 -25.90 0.23
CA ILE A 461 -13.26 -25.10 1.39
C ILE A 461 -14.57 -25.69 1.92
N ASP A 462 -14.56 -26.17 3.16
CA ASP A 462 -15.77 -26.71 3.77
C ASP A 462 -16.70 -25.59 4.19
N ARG A 463 -16.20 -24.53 4.85
CA ARG A 463 -17.00 -23.41 5.33
C ARG A 463 -16.38 -22.08 4.90
N MET A 464 -17.04 -21.35 4.00
CA MET A 464 -16.66 -19.99 3.62
C MET A 464 -17.48 -18.96 4.39
N LEU A 465 -16.81 -18.16 5.21
CA LEU A 465 -17.43 -17.14 6.07
C LEU A 465 -17.60 -15.82 5.29
N SER A 466 -18.45 -15.82 4.26
CA SER A 466 -18.69 -14.65 3.39
C SER A 466 -20.00 -14.71 2.59
N MET A 467 -20.69 -13.57 2.55
CA MET A 467 -21.86 -13.36 1.67
C MET A 467 -21.49 -12.89 0.26
N SER A 468 -20.21 -12.59 -0.02
CA SER A 468 -19.81 -11.99 -1.30
C SER A 468 -19.74 -13.02 -2.44
N ASN A 469 -20.60 -12.86 -3.45
CA ASN A 469 -20.56 -13.70 -4.64
C ASN A 469 -19.26 -13.50 -5.43
N MET A 470 -18.78 -12.26 -5.57
CA MET A 470 -17.51 -12.00 -6.27
C MET A 470 -16.32 -12.79 -5.68
N LYS A 471 -16.27 -12.94 -4.35
CA LYS A 471 -15.24 -13.76 -3.70
C LYS A 471 -15.48 -15.25 -3.94
N HIS A 472 -16.72 -15.70 -3.79
CA HIS A 472 -17.11 -17.09 -4.03
C HIS A 472 -16.78 -17.52 -5.47
N ASP A 473 -17.26 -16.76 -6.45
CA ASP A 473 -17.15 -17.07 -7.87
C ASP A 473 -15.70 -17.03 -8.35
N ALA A 474 -14.88 -16.13 -7.80
CA ALA A 474 -13.44 -16.10 -8.07
C ALA A 474 -12.73 -17.38 -7.59
N ILE A 475 -13.09 -17.89 -6.40
CA ILE A 475 -12.50 -19.11 -5.84
C ILE A 475 -12.94 -20.35 -6.60
N VAL A 476 -14.25 -20.50 -6.82
CA VAL A 476 -14.82 -21.63 -7.55
C VAL A 476 -14.34 -21.64 -9.00
N GLY A 477 -14.25 -20.47 -9.64
CA GLY A 477 -13.71 -20.31 -10.99
C GLY A 477 -12.23 -20.72 -11.12
N GLN A 478 -11.49 -20.78 -10.01
CA GLN A 478 -10.12 -21.30 -9.97
C GLN A 478 -10.04 -22.80 -9.61
N GLY A 479 -11.18 -23.47 -9.51
CA GLY A 479 -11.27 -24.91 -9.27
C GLY A 479 -11.20 -25.32 -7.81
N ILE A 480 -11.44 -24.40 -6.87
CA ILE A 480 -11.55 -24.70 -5.44
C ILE A 480 -13.04 -24.73 -5.08
N PRO A 481 -13.67 -25.91 -4.90
CA PRO A 481 -15.06 -25.99 -4.50
C PRO A 481 -15.28 -25.45 -3.08
N ILE A 482 -16.42 -24.79 -2.88
CA ILE A 482 -16.90 -24.32 -1.58
C ILE A 482 -18.15 -25.12 -1.23
N HIS A 483 -18.14 -25.84 -0.11
CA HIS A 483 -19.24 -26.71 0.29
C HIS A 483 -20.36 -25.96 1.03
N GLU A 484 -20.00 -25.07 1.96
CA GLU A 484 -20.94 -24.28 2.76
C GLU A 484 -20.55 -22.80 2.72
N ARG A 485 -21.54 -21.93 2.55
CA ARG A 485 -21.40 -20.49 2.73
C ARG A 485 -22.12 -20.07 4.00
N VAL A 486 -21.40 -19.39 4.88
CA VAL A 486 -21.91 -18.94 6.18
C VAL A 486 -22.06 -17.43 6.17
N GLU A 487 -23.27 -16.95 6.45
CA GLU A 487 -23.58 -15.52 6.62
C GLU A 487 -23.26 -15.05 8.05
N LEU A 488 -23.16 -13.73 8.23
CA LEU A 488 -23.02 -13.15 9.57
C LEU A 488 -24.36 -13.26 10.30
N PRO A 489 -24.38 -13.75 11.56
CA PRO A 489 -25.59 -13.79 12.35
C PRO A 489 -26.22 -12.40 12.52
N GLU A 490 -27.56 -12.31 12.47
CA GLU A 490 -28.28 -11.03 12.57
C GLU A 490 -27.96 -10.24 13.85
N SER A 491 -27.72 -10.95 14.96
CA SER A 491 -27.36 -10.33 16.24
C SER A 491 -26.01 -9.63 16.24
N TRP A 492 -25.18 -9.87 15.24
CA TRP A 492 -23.85 -9.26 15.07
C TRP A 492 -23.85 -8.11 14.07
N ILE A 493 -25.00 -7.76 13.48
CA ILE A 493 -25.13 -6.64 12.53
C ILE A 493 -25.45 -5.36 13.30
N PRO A 494 -24.53 -4.36 13.35
CA PRO A 494 -24.84 -3.05 13.92
C PRO A 494 -26.02 -2.37 13.24
N ALA A 495 -26.83 -1.62 13.98
CA ALA A 495 -28.05 -0.99 13.47
C ALA A 495 -27.79 -0.09 12.24
N ASP A 496 -26.79 0.79 12.29
CA ASP A 496 -26.46 1.72 11.19
C ASP A 496 -25.87 1.00 9.95
N SER A 497 -25.37 -0.22 10.14
CA SER A 497 -24.82 -1.06 9.07
C SER A 497 -25.88 -1.83 8.27
N ARG A 498 -27.15 -1.82 8.71
CA ARG A 498 -28.27 -2.45 7.97
C ARG A 498 -28.43 -1.87 6.57
N VAL A 499 -28.25 -0.55 6.43
CA VAL A 499 -28.25 0.14 5.11
C VAL A 499 -27.26 -0.50 4.14
N GLU A 500 -26.07 -0.88 4.62
CA GLU A 500 -25.05 -1.53 3.80
C GLU A 500 -25.41 -2.99 3.48
N ILE A 501 -25.87 -3.75 4.49
CA ILE A 501 -26.16 -5.18 4.34
C ILE A 501 -27.36 -5.40 3.41
N ASP A 502 -28.45 -4.68 3.64
CA ASP A 502 -29.69 -4.84 2.85
C ASP A 502 -29.45 -4.43 1.40
N ALA A 503 -28.67 -3.35 1.17
CA ALA A 503 -28.24 -2.96 -0.17
C ALA A 503 -27.40 -4.04 -0.87
N LYS A 504 -26.47 -4.68 -0.14
CA LYS A 504 -25.63 -5.76 -0.68
C LYS A 504 -26.46 -6.99 -1.03
N ILE A 505 -27.36 -7.41 -0.16
CA ILE A 505 -28.26 -8.55 -0.39
C ILE A 505 -29.09 -8.32 -1.64
N ASN A 506 -29.67 -7.12 -1.80
CA ASN A 506 -30.45 -6.79 -3.00
C ASN A 506 -29.59 -6.70 -4.27
N ALA A 507 -28.34 -6.26 -4.16
CA ALA A 507 -27.37 -6.31 -5.27
C ALA A 507 -26.86 -7.74 -5.58
N GLY A 508 -27.43 -8.76 -4.94
CA GLY A 508 -27.23 -10.16 -5.26
C GLY A 508 -26.35 -10.93 -4.27
N TYR A 509 -25.89 -10.34 -3.16
CA TYR A 509 -25.12 -11.08 -2.15
C TYR A 509 -25.91 -12.26 -1.60
N PHE A 510 -25.19 -13.31 -1.20
CA PHE A 510 -25.80 -14.51 -0.64
C PHE A 510 -26.43 -14.21 0.72
N THR A 511 -27.64 -14.72 0.92
CA THR A 511 -28.31 -14.78 2.21
C THR A 511 -29.21 -16.00 2.24
N THR A 512 -29.44 -16.56 3.42
CA THR A 512 -30.49 -17.57 3.63
C THR A 512 -31.83 -16.95 4.04
N GLY A 513 -31.83 -15.65 4.37
CA GLY A 513 -33.00 -14.89 4.82
C GLY A 513 -33.81 -14.21 3.71
N HIS A 514 -34.70 -13.32 4.14
CA HIS A 514 -35.60 -12.57 3.25
C HIS A 514 -34.85 -11.58 2.37
N ARG A 515 -35.18 -11.55 1.07
CA ARG A 515 -34.72 -10.51 0.15
C ARG A 515 -35.76 -9.41 0.07
N MET A 516 -35.39 -8.23 0.56
CA MET A 516 -36.24 -7.06 0.53
C MET A 516 -36.58 -6.62 -0.90
N THR A 517 -37.80 -6.14 -1.09
CA THR A 517 -38.28 -5.48 -2.30
C THR A 517 -37.71 -4.04 -2.41
N GLU A 518 -37.77 -3.44 -3.61
CA GLU A 518 -37.28 -2.06 -3.81
C GLU A 518 -37.96 -1.03 -2.91
N ASP A 519 -39.23 -1.23 -2.57
CA ASP A 519 -39.96 -0.32 -1.68
C ASP A 519 -39.60 -0.51 -0.21
N GLU A 520 -39.34 -1.75 0.22
CA GLU A 520 -38.79 -2.04 1.55
C GLU A 520 -37.39 -1.43 1.71
N LEU A 521 -36.54 -1.49 0.68
CA LEU A 521 -35.20 -0.89 0.70
C LEU A 521 -35.19 0.63 0.84
N LYS A 522 -36.20 1.33 0.31
CA LYS A 522 -36.33 2.80 0.48
C LYS A 522 -36.65 3.18 1.92
N SER A 523 -37.24 2.25 2.70
CA SER A 523 -37.57 2.46 4.10
C SER A 523 -36.39 2.22 5.05
N VAL A 524 -35.35 1.52 4.59
CA VAL A 524 -34.11 1.33 5.35
C VAL A 524 -33.25 2.58 5.24
N GLN A 525 -33.14 3.31 6.36
CA GLN A 525 -32.42 4.57 6.46
C GLN A 525 -31.41 4.54 7.60
N GLY A 526 -30.19 5.02 7.33
CA GLY A 526 -29.14 5.17 8.34
C GLY A 526 -29.28 6.48 9.10
N ARG A 527 -28.42 6.70 10.10
CA ARG A 527 -28.34 7.98 10.83
C ARG A 527 -28.14 9.16 9.89
N ILE A 528 -28.73 10.29 10.22
CA ILE A 528 -28.58 11.56 9.48
C ILE A 528 -27.37 12.35 10.00
N TRP A 529 -26.94 13.40 9.27
CA TRP A 529 -25.72 14.16 9.56
C TRP A 529 -25.60 14.74 10.98
N ASP A 530 -26.72 15.09 11.62
CA ASP A 530 -26.76 15.78 12.91
C ASP A 530 -26.87 14.84 14.14
N GLU A 531 -26.89 13.51 13.91
CA GLU A 531 -26.90 12.44 14.93
C GLU A 531 -25.57 11.68 14.97
#